data_AF-A0A9D7YAI7-F1
#
_entry.id   AF-A0A9D7YAI7-F1
#
_cell.length_a   1.000
_cell.length_b   1.000
_cell.length_c   1.000
_cell.angle_alpha   90.00
_cell.angle_beta   90.00
_cell.angle_gamma   90.00
#
_symmetry.space_group_name_H-M   'P 1'
#
loop_
_entity.id
_entity.type
_entity.pdbx_description
1 polymer ?
#
loop_
_entity_poly.entity_id
_entity_poly.type
_entity_poly.pdbx_seq_one_letter_code
_entity_poly.pdbx_strand_id
1 'polypeptide(L)'
;MNLLRKTTIVAACIIGSLGAKAQDLQNNDHVVTVVIPSVALLDLESNGSKNFNASFIQPTPLEAGQRLTSPNDNASVWINYSSILPSSGLLSRNVTVSASTVVPGVSISVLAGTSSTGAGAKGSPTTAVTLSTTAQNIITGIGSAYTGNGVNYGHNITYSFSSADGNYGDLRVGSVPVTVTYTLVDN
;
A
#
# COMPACT_ATOMS: atom_id res chain seq x y z
N MET A 1 104.41 19.99 -35.20
CA MET A 1 104.12 21.38 -35.60
C MET A 1 102.83 21.39 -36.40
N ASN A 2 102.02 22.44 -36.22
CA ASN A 2 100.62 22.66 -36.62
C ASN A 2 99.59 22.14 -35.61
N LEU A 3 99.28 22.89 -34.55
CA LEU A 3 98.47 24.13 -34.40
C LEU A 3 97.01 23.84 -34.06
N LEU A 4 96.67 24.26 -32.83
CA LEU A 4 95.35 24.60 -32.29
C LEU A 4 94.33 25.13 -33.33
N ARG A 5 93.06 24.78 -33.13
CA ARG A 5 92.02 25.81 -32.95
C ARG A 5 90.90 25.33 -32.01
N LYS A 6 90.62 26.20 -31.04
CA LYS A 6 89.73 26.07 -29.89
C LYS A 6 88.27 26.26 -30.32
N THR A 7 87.35 25.53 -29.69
CA THR A 7 86.12 26.16 -29.17
C THR A 7 85.63 25.39 -27.95
N THR A 8 85.67 26.06 -26.79
CA THR A 8 85.02 25.64 -25.55
C THR A 8 83.62 26.23 -25.52
N ILE A 9 82.60 25.43 -25.24
CA ILE A 9 81.35 25.90 -24.63
C ILE A 9 81.05 24.96 -23.46
N VAL A 10 81.17 25.50 -22.25
CA VAL A 10 80.62 24.89 -21.03
C VAL A 10 79.34 25.64 -20.72
N ALA A 11 78.22 24.92 -20.66
CA ALA A 11 77.06 25.32 -19.88
C ALA A 11 76.53 24.08 -19.16
N ALA A 12 76.79 24.06 -17.85
CA ALA A 12 76.23 23.12 -16.90
C ALA A 12 74.76 23.48 -16.61
N CYS A 13 73.89 22.48 -16.47
CA CYS A 13 73.10 22.30 -15.25
C CYS A 13 72.31 20.99 -15.30
N ILE A 14 72.33 20.37 -14.13
CA ILE A 14 71.79 19.07 -13.77
C ILE A 14 70.32 19.28 -13.35
N ILE A 15 69.54 18.21 -13.49
CA ILE A 15 68.18 17.97 -12.94
C ILE A 15 67.05 18.68 -13.68
N GLY A 16 66.29 17.85 -14.39
CA GLY A 16 64.95 18.18 -14.85
C GLY A 16 64.14 16.92 -15.07
N SER A 17 64.05 16.03 -14.07
CA SER A 17 62.91 15.13 -13.99
C SER A 17 61.67 15.97 -13.72
N LEU A 18 61.14 16.60 -14.75
CA LEU A 18 59.77 17.11 -14.75
C LEU A 18 59.04 16.39 -15.88
N GLY A 19 58.90 15.08 -15.68
CA GLY A 19 57.66 14.40 -16.03
C GLY A 19 56.52 14.99 -15.19
N ALA A 20 56.28 16.30 -15.30
CA ALA A 20 55.07 16.91 -14.79
C ALA A 20 54.03 16.80 -15.91
N LYS A 21 53.58 15.56 -16.13
CA LYS A 21 52.26 15.35 -16.72
C LYS A 21 51.28 15.80 -15.64
N ALA A 22 50.95 17.08 -15.59
CA ALA A 22 49.66 17.46 -15.04
C ALA A 22 48.62 17.00 -16.08
N GLN A 23 48.38 15.70 -16.15
CA GLN A 23 47.26 15.14 -16.91
C GLN A 23 46.02 15.42 -16.06
N ASP A 24 45.41 16.57 -16.33
CA ASP A 24 43.98 16.73 -16.07
C ASP A 24 43.26 15.78 -17.04
N LEU A 25 42.55 14.79 -16.50
CA LEU A 25 41.80 13.85 -17.33
C LEU A 25 40.57 14.58 -17.87
N GLN A 26 40.08 14.22 -19.06
CA GLN A 26 38.86 14.81 -19.64
C GLN A 26 37.58 14.52 -18.80
N ASN A 27 37.71 13.71 -17.75
CA ASN A 27 36.63 13.28 -16.88
C ASN A 27 36.95 13.66 -15.43
N ASN A 28 35.93 14.17 -14.73
CA ASN A 28 35.94 14.48 -13.31
C ASN A 28 34.59 14.09 -12.72
N ASP A 29 34.58 13.55 -11.50
CA ASP A 29 33.40 12.95 -10.87
C ASP A 29 32.96 13.74 -9.62
N HIS A 30 31.67 13.67 -9.31
CA HIS A 30 31.11 14.10 -8.01
C HIS A 30 30.01 13.13 -7.59
N VAL A 31 29.62 13.17 -6.31
CA VAL A 31 28.60 12.28 -5.74
C VAL A 31 27.30 13.06 -5.49
N VAL A 32 26.19 12.53 -5.99
CA VAL A 32 24.83 12.93 -5.59
C VAL A 32 24.26 11.82 -4.71
N THR A 33 23.84 12.18 -3.49
CA THR A 33 23.15 11.24 -2.58
C THR A 33 21.65 11.44 -2.68
N VAL A 34 20.93 10.37 -3.02
CA VAL A 34 19.46 10.35 -3.07
C VAL A 34 18.95 9.57 -1.85
N VAL A 35 18.04 10.18 -1.09
CA VAL A 35 17.41 9.57 0.08
C VAL A 35 15.93 9.35 -0.20
N ILE A 36 15.47 8.11 -0.04
CA ILE A 36 14.06 7.73 -0.19
C ILE A 36 13.56 7.26 1.18
N PRO A 37 12.51 7.88 1.75
CA PRO A 37 11.98 7.46 3.03
C PRO A 37 11.17 6.16 2.90
N SER A 38 11.13 5.39 3.99
CA SER A 38 10.11 4.35 4.16
C SER A 38 8.75 5.01 4.40
N VAL A 39 7.71 4.49 3.77
CA VAL A 39 6.33 5.01 3.87
C VAL A 39 5.38 3.83 4.06
N ALA A 40 4.46 3.93 5.01
CA ALA A 40 3.40 2.97 5.26
C ALA A 40 2.15 3.72 5.77
N LEU A 41 1.36 4.25 4.84
CA LEU A 41 0.18 5.05 5.13
C LEU A 41 -1.05 4.39 4.51
N LEU A 42 -2.15 4.31 5.24
CA LEU A 42 -3.44 3.83 4.77
C LEU A 42 -4.52 4.82 5.19
N ASP A 43 -5.47 5.09 4.30
CA ASP A 43 -6.66 5.86 4.60
C ASP A 43 -7.90 5.17 3.99
N LEU A 44 -9.05 5.43 4.59
CA LEU A 44 -10.36 5.05 4.09
C LEU A 44 -11.03 6.25 3.46
N GLU A 45 -11.64 6.13 2.29
CA GLU A 45 -12.26 7.25 1.57
C GLU A 45 -13.72 6.95 1.21
N SER A 46 -14.58 7.98 1.18
CA SER A 46 -16.01 7.86 0.85
C SER A 46 -16.54 9.20 0.31
N ASN A 47 -17.61 9.19 -0.49
CA ASN A 47 -18.23 10.42 -1.05
C ASN A 47 -19.12 11.16 -0.02
N GLY A 48 -18.82 10.98 1.27
CA GLY A 48 -19.64 11.39 2.39
C GLY A 48 -19.13 10.73 3.67
N SER A 49 -20.04 10.17 4.47
CA SER A 49 -19.66 9.43 5.67
C SER A 49 -18.99 8.09 5.33
N LYS A 50 -17.93 7.74 6.08
CA LYS A 50 -17.36 6.38 6.08
C LYS A 50 -18.23 5.39 6.85
N ASN A 51 -19.05 5.91 7.78
CA ASN A 51 -20.01 5.14 8.56
C ASN A 51 -21.34 5.06 7.82
N PHE A 52 -21.98 3.89 7.82
CA PHE A 52 -23.29 3.66 7.22
C PHE A 52 -24.09 2.66 8.06
N ASN A 53 -25.41 2.63 7.85
CA ASN A 53 -26.32 1.67 8.48
C ASN A 53 -26.69 0.56 7.49
N ALA A 54 -26.71 -0.68 7.97
CA ALA A 54 -27.21 -1.83 7.24
C ALA A 54 -28.45 -2.38 7.95
N SER A 55 -29.63 -2.04 7.43
CA SER A 55 -30.91 -2.35 8.07
C SER A 55 -31.59 -3.53 7.40
N PHE A 56 -31.83 -4.59 8.16
CA PHE A 56 -32.75 -5.65 7.73
C PHE A 56 -34.17 -5.10 7.70
N ILE A 57 -34.94 -5.52 6.70
CA ILE A 57 -36.29 -5.00 6.46
C ILE A 57 -37.29 -6.11 6.79
N GLN A 58 -38.37 -5.75 7.46
CA GLN A 58 -39.51 -6.65 7.67
C GLN A 58 -40.16 -7.03 6.33
N PRO A 59 -40.78 -8.21 6.24
CA PRO A 59 -41.57 -8.56 5.07
C PRO A 59 -42.63 -7.50 4.75
N THR A 60 -42.87 -7.24 3.46
CA THR A 60 -43.89 -6.30 2.99
C THR A 60 -44.67 -6.93 1.84
N PRO A 61 -45.99 -7.21 1.98
CA PRO A 61 -46.83 -6.95 3.16
C PRO A 61 -46.39 -7.78 4.38
N LEU A 62 -46.77 -7.32 5.58
CA LEU A 62 -46.53 -8.09 6.80
C LEU A 62 -47.38 -9.36 6.78
N GLU A 63 -46.73 -10.52 6.74
CA GLU A 63 -47.36 -11.84 6.74
C GLU A 63 -46.62 -12.75 7.72
N ALA A 64 -47.36 -13.49 8.54
CA ALA A 64 -46.76 -14.41 9.50
C ALA A 64 -45.99 -15.52 8.78
N GLY A 65 -44.83 -15.91 9.33
CA GLY A 65 -43.97 -16.94 8.74
C GLY A 65 -43.00 -16.45 7.66
N GLN A 66 -43.04 -15.18 7.26
CA GLN A 66 -42.03 -14.61 6.37
C GLN A 66 -40.77 -14.15 7.13
N ARG A 67 -39.61 -14.26 6.47
CA ARG A 67 -38.30 -13.85 7.02
C ARG A 67 -37.96 -12.39 6.73
N LEU A 68 -36.95 -11.86 7.40
CA LEU A 68 -36.38 -10.54 7.13
C LEU A 68 -35.62 -10.54 5.80
N THR A 69 -35.72 -9.43 5.08
CA THR A 69 -34.89 -9.15 3.89
C THR A 69 -33.57 -8.55 4.34
N SER A 70 -32.47 -9.07 3.79
CA SER A 70 -31.12 -8.56 4.08
C SER A 70 -30.91 -7.16 3.48
N PRO A 71 -30.06 -6.31 4.10
CA PRO A 71 -29.64 -5.05 3.51
C PRO A 71 -29.01 -5.27 2.12
N ASN A 72 -29.14 -4.26 1.25
CA ASN A 72 -28.36 -4.23 0.01
C ASN A 72 -26.86 -4.08 0.33
N ASP A 73 -26.04 -4.54 -0.61
CA ASP A 73 -24.59 -4.35 -0.53
C ASP A 73 -24.21 -2.87 -0.49
N ASN A 74 -23.15 -2.56 0.26
CA ASN A 74 -22.58 -1.22 0.35
C ASN A 74 -21.16 -1.21 -0.22
N ALA A 75 -20.92 -0.35 -1.20
CA ALA A 75 -19.65 -0.19 -1.88
C ALA A 75 -19.15 1.27 -1.83
N SER A 76 -19.48 2.03 -0.78
CA SER A 76 -19.15 3.47 -0.71
C SER A 76 -17.75 3.76 -0.19
N VAL A 77 -17.09 2.77 0.42
CA VAL A 77 -15.77 2.93 1.05
C VAL A 77 -14.66 2.46 0.11
N TRP A 78 -13.56 3.22 0.08
CA TRP A 78 -12.34 2.90 -0.67
C TRP A 78 -11.15 2.82 0.28
N ILE A 79 -10.19 1.94 -0.01
CA ILE A 79 -8.89 1.90 0.65
C ILE A 79 -7.88 2.58 -0.24
N ASN A 80 -7.18 3.57 0.31
CA ASN A 80 -6.05 4.24 -0.31
C ASN A 80 -4.80 4.01 0.53
N TYR A 81 -3.65 3.87 -0.12
CA TYR A 81 -2.40 3.76 0.60
C TYR A 81 -1.21 4.29 -0.21
N SER A 82 -0.16 4.60 0.54
CA SER A 82 1.19 4.79 0.02
C SER A 82 2.14 3.87 0.78
N SER A 83 2.92 3.11 0.03
CA SER A 83 3.87 2.13 0.55
C SER A 83 5.20 2.33 -0.16
N ILE A 84 6.27 2.50 0.61
CA ILE A 84 7.64 2.42 0.12
C ILE A 84 8.36 1.43 1.03
N LEU A 85 8.84 0.34 0.43
CA LEU A 85 9.56 -0.73 1.11
C LEU A 85 11.05 -0.40 1.24
N PRO A 86 11.73 -0.89 2.29
CA PRO A 86 13.18 -0.85 2.35
C PRO A 86 13.81 -1.68 1.22
N SER A 87 15.08 -1.41 0.91
CA SER A 87 15.82 -2.11 -0.15
C SER A 87 16.09 -3.60 0.15
N SER A 88 15.91 -4.04 1.41
CA SER A 88 16.07 -5.43 1.83
C SER A 88 15.23 -5.73 3.08
N GLY A 89 15.01 -7.01 3.37
CA GLY A 89 14.34 -7.50 4.58
C GLY A 89 12.81 -7.58 4.49
N LEU A 90 12.14 -6.56 3.97
CA LEU A 90 10.69 -6.52 3.80
C LEU A 90 10.33 -6.55 2.31
N LEU A 91 9.63 -7.61 1.88
CA LEU A 91 9.32 -7.84 0.46
C LEU A 91 7.93 -7.36 0.07
N SER A 92 7.01 -7.27 1.02
CA SER A 92 5.64 -6.83 0.77
C SER A 92 4.92 -6.39 2.05
N ARG A 93 3.78 -5.75 1.86
CA ARG A 93 2.77 -5.49 2.87
C ARG A 93 1.44 -6.09 2.46
N ASN A 94 0.56 -6.29 3.43
CA ASN A 94 -0.82 -6.68 3.21
C ASN A 94 -1.75 -5.66 3.85
N VAL A 95 -3.00 -5.60 3.40
CA VAL A 95 -4.09 -4.98 4.16
C VAL A 95 -4.88 -6.08 4.82
N THR A 96 -5.03 -5.98 6.15
CA THR A 96 -5.89 -6.83 6.96
C THR A 96 -7.16 -6.08 7.34
N VAL A 97 -8.24 -6.84 7.62
CA VAL A 97 -9.49 -6.34 8.18
C VAL A 97 -9.90 -7.14 9.42
N SER A 98 -10.45 -6.46 10.41
CA SER A 98 -11.09 -7.08 11.59
C SER A 98 -12.29 -6.26 12.04
N ALA A 99 -13.18 -6.88 12.83
CA ALA A 99 -14.31 -6.23 13.45
C ALA A 99 -14.18 -6.23 14.98
N SER A 100 -14.65 -5.17 15.62
CA SER A 100 -14.73 -5.05 17.09
C SER A 100 -15.62 -6.12 17.74
N THR A 101 -16.66 -6.57 17.04
CA THR A 101 -17.58 -7.62 17.47
C THR A 101 -18.19 -8.31 16.26
N VAL A 102 -18.69 -9.52 16.47
CA VAL A 102 -19.62 -10.18 15.53
C VAL A 102 -21.07 -9.87 15.93
N VAL A 103 -21.98 -9.93 14.96
CA VAL A 103 -23.42 -9.72 15.20
C VAL A 103 -24.11 -11.09 15.18
N PRO A 104 -24.68 -11.57 16.30
CA PRO A 104 -25.37 -12.86 16.33
C PRO A 104 -26.44 -12.97 15.24
N GLY A 105 -26.41 -14.08 14.49
CA GLY A 105 -27.34 -14.35 13.38
C GLY A 105 -27.06 -13.58 12.08
N VAL A 106 -26.06 -12.68 12.02
CA VAL A 106 -25.72 -11.90 10.84
C VAL A 106 -24.27 -12.14 10.43
N SER A 107 -24.07 -12.57 9.19
CA SER A 107 -22.75 -12.58 8.55
C SER A 107 -22.55 -11.28 7.78
N ILE A 108 -21.43 -10.59 8.06
CA ILE A 108 -20.99 -9.41 7.33
C ILE A 108 -19.75 -9.81 6.54
N SER A 109 -19.84 -9.79 5.21
CA SER A 109 -18.73 -10.16 4.33
C SER A 109 -18.12 -8.93 3.68
N VAL A 110 -16.79 -8.90 3.58
CA VAL A 110 -16.00 -7.82 2.99
C VAL A 110 -15.20 -8.36 1.82
N LEU A 111 -15.30 -7.68 0.68
CA LEU A 111 -14.52 -7.96 -0.52
C LEU A 111 -13.83 -6.67 -1.00
N ALA A 112 -12.51 -6.73 -1.21
CA ALA A 112 -11.78 -5.66 -1.86
C ALA A 112 -11.80 -5.86 -3.39
N GLY A 113 -12.03 -4.78 -4.13
CA GLY A 113 -11.84 -4.73 -5.58
C GLY A 113 -10.38 -4.55 -5.97
N THR A 114 -10.07 -4.80 -7.25
CA THR A 114 -8.75 -4.47 -7.81
C THR A 114 -8.51 -2.97 -7.75
N SER A 115 -7.27 -2.54 -7.52
CA SER A 115 -6.96 -1.10 -7.50
C SER A 115 -7.28 -0.45 -8.85
N SER A 116 -8.14 0.56 -8.86
CA SER A 116 -8.57 1.28 -10.07
C SER A 116 -7.49 2.20 -10.65
N THR A 117 -6.58 2.67 -9.80
CA THR A 117 -5.57 3.69 -10.11
C THR A 117 -4.24 3.38 -9.43
N GLY A 118 -3.25 4.26 -9.63
CA GLY A 118 -1.96 4.19 -8.94
C GLY A 118 -0.87 3.39 -9.67
N ALA A 119 0.35 3.43 -9.14
CA ALA A 119 1.54 2.80 -9.72
C ALA A 119 2.24 1.85 -8.74
N GLY A 120 3.15 1.03 -9.26
CA GLY A 120 3.87 0.02 -8.50
C GLY A 120 3.04 -1.25 -8.25
N ALA A 121 3.52 -2.10 -7.32
CA ALA A 121 2.85 -3.33 -6.92
C ALA A 121 1.76 -3.03 -5.88
N LYS A 122 0.52 -2.85 -6.35
CA LYS A 122 -0.66 -2.45 -5.54
C LYS A 122 -1.34 -3.63 -4.84
N GLY A 123 -0.63 -4.74 -4.67
CA GLY A 123 -1.20 -5.98 -4.17
C GLY A 123 -2.37 -6.52 -5.01
N SER A 124 -2.89 -7.66 -4.55
CA SER A 124 -3.99 -8.39 -5.16
C SER A 124 -5.06 -8.66 -4.11
N PRO A 125 -6.34 -8.34 -4.39
CA PRO A 125 -7.43 -8.70 -3.49
C PRO A 125 -7.55 -10.20 -3.28
N THR A 126 -7.98 -10.61 -2.09
CA THR A 126 -8.35 -12.00 -1.80
C THR A 126 -9.81 -12.27 -2.20
N THR A 127 -10.28 -13.49 -1.96
CA THR A 127 -11.72 -13.77 -1.91
C THR A 127 -12.38 -13.00 -0.77
N ALA A 128 -13.71 -12.88 -0.81
CA ALA A 128 -14.46 -12.25 0.27
C ALA A 128 -14.20 -12.93 1.61
N VAL A 129 -14.07 -12.14 2.67
CA VAL A 129 -13.88 -12.61 4.05
C VAL A 129 -15.10 -12.29 4.88
N THR A 130 -15.53 -13.20 5.74
CA THR A 130 -16.54 -12.87 6.75
C THR A 130 -15.85 -12.20 7.93
N LEU A 131 -16.33 -11.02 8.30
CA LEU A 131 -15.77 -10.25 9.41
C LEU A 131 -15.82 -11.06 10.70
N SER A 132 -14.69 -11.04 11.40
CA SER A 132 -14.53 -11.60 12.74
C SER A 132 -13.65 -10.67 13.56
N THR A 133 -13.48 -10.98 14.84
CA THR A 133 -12.54 -10.26 15.73
C THR A 133 -11.07 -10.59 15.42
N THR A 134 -10.82 -11.58 14.57
CA THR A 134 -9.47 -11.93 14.12
C THR A 134 -9.17 -11.23 12.80
N ALA A 135 -8.00 -10.61 12.71
CA ALA A 135 -7.53 -9.95 11.50
C ALA A 135 -7.37 -10.95 10.35
N GLN A 136 -7.89 -10.59 9.17
CA GLN A 136 -7.85 -11.41 7.97
C GLN A 136 -7.32 -10.59 6.80
N ASN A 137 -6.44 -11.17 5.99
CA ASN A 137 -5.93 -10.50 4.78
C ASN A 137 -7.06 -10.28 3.78
N ILE A 138 -7.10 -9.09 3.17
CA ILE A 138 -8.02 -8.76 2.08
C ILE A 138 -7.33 -8.23 0.83
N ILE A 139 -6.09 -7.73 0.97
CA ILE A 139 -5.21 -7.35 -0.13
C ILE A 139 -3.82 -7.82 0.25
N THR A 140 -3.15 -8.56 -0.63
CA THR A 140 -1.83 -9.15 -0.36
C THR A 140 -0.79 -8.75 -1.38
N GLY A 141 0.49 -8.73 -1.00
CA GLY A 141 1.59 -8.49 -1.94
C GLY A 141 1.74 -7.03 -2.38
N ILE A 142 1.45 -6.07 -1.49
CA ILE A 142 1.67 -4.64 -1.73
C ILE A 142 3.17 -4.37 -1.65
N GLY A 143 3.77 -3.91 -2.74
CA GLY A 143 5.18 -3.49 -2.81
C GLY A 143 5.35 -2.00 -2.52
N SER A 144 6.40 -1.42 -3.11
CA SER A 144 6.48 0.04 -3.26
C SER A 144 5.45 0.50 -4.28
N ALA A 145 4.43 1.23 -3.82
CA ALA A 145 3.25 1.61 -4.58
C ALA A 145 2.53 2.82 -3.96
N TYR A 146 1.71 3.49 -4.77
CA TYR A 146 0.72 4.44 -4.30
C TYR A 146 -0.58 4.25 -5.09
N THR A 147 -1.72 4.51 -4.46
CA THR A 147 -3.04 4.39 -5.10
C THR A 147 -3.62 5.72 -5.58
N GLY A 148 -3.07 6.85 -5.14
CA GLY A 148 -3.76 8.15 -5.21
C GLY A 148 -4.73 8.31 -4.04
N ASN A 149 -5.51 9.40 -4.06
CA ASN A 149 -6.32 9.83 -2.92
C ASN A 149 -7.78 10.13 -3.32
N GLY A 150 -8.71 9.68 -2.49
CA GLY A 150 -10.15 9.92 -2.59
C GLY A 150 -10.93 8.76 -3.18
N VAL A 151 -12.23 9.00 -3.36
CA VAL A 151 -13.14 8.05 -4.01
C VAL A 151 -12.69 7.77 -5.44
N ASN A 152 -12.88 6.53 -5.89
CA ASN A 152 -12.43 6.01 -7.19
C ASN A 152 -10.91 5.81 -7.33
N TYR A 153 -10.14 6.03 -6.26
CA TYR A 153 -8.74 5.64 -6.18
C TYR A 153 -8.55 4.41 -5.32
N GLY A 154 -7.53 3.61 -5.62
CA GLY A 154 -7.24 2.41 -4.83
C GLY A 154 -8.31 1.34 -4.94
N HIS A 155 -8.61 0.67 -3.83
CA HIS A 155 -9.48 -0.51 -3.80
C HIS A 155 -10.86 -0.16 -3.27
N ASN A 156 -11.91 -0.35 -4.07
CA ASN A 156 -13.28 -0.25 -3.57
C ASN A 156 -13.59 -1.43 -2.65
N ILE A 157 -14.32 -1.19 -1.56
CA ILE A 157 -14.66 -2.21 -0.58
C ILE A 157 -16.15 -2.45 -0.61
N THR A 158 -16.54 -3.68 -0.96
CA THR A 158 -17.94 -4.12 -0.96
C THR A 158 -18.25 -4.89 0.33
N TYR A 159 -19.22 -4.39 1.08
CA TYR A 159 -19.84 -5.05 2.21
C TYR A 159 -21.14 -5.73 1.77
N SER A 160 -21.32 -6.98 2.17
CA SER A 160 -22.55 -7.74 1.97
C SER A 160 -23.04 -8.33 3.30
N PHE A 161 -24.35 -8.52 3.40
CA PHE A 161 -25.02 -8.90 4.65
C PHE A 161 -25.91 -10.11 4.42
N SER A 162 -25.87 -11.09 5.31
CA SER A 162 -26.77 -12.23 5.25
C SER A 162 -27.15 -12.75 6.63
N SER A 163 -28.38 -13.27 6.72
CA SER A 163 -28.87 -14.03 7.87
C SER A 163 -29.23 -15.45 7.43
N ALA A 164 -28.22 -16.32 7.33
CA ALA A 164 -28.41 -17.69 6.89
C ALA A 164 -29.38 -18.45 7.81
N ASP A 165 -30.18 -19.36 7.26
CA ASP A 165 -31.23 -20.09 8.00
C ASP A 165 -30.68 -20.83 9.23
N GLY A 166 -29.48 -21.41 9.12
CA GLY A 166 -28.82 -22.11 10.23
C GLY A 166 -28.50 -21.21 11.44
N ASN A 167 -28.38 -19.89 11.23
CA ASN A 167 -28.07 -18.91 12.29
C ASN A 167 -29.25 -18.00 12.59
N TYR A 168 -30.40 -18.18 11.93
CA TYR A 168 -31.53 -17.25 12.00
C TYR A 168 -32.11 -17.16 13.43
N GLY A 169 -32.02 -18.24 14.21
CA GLY A 169 -32.45 -18.30 15.61
C GLY A 169 -31.67 -17.38 16.57
N ASP A 170 -30.51 -16.87 16.15
CA ASP A 170 -29.67 -15.97 16.96
C ASP A 170 -30.03 -14.49 16.77
N LEU A 171 -30.87 -14.16 15.78
CA LEU A 171 -31.28 -12.79 15.52
C LEU A 171 -32.05 -12.21 16.72
N ARG A 172 -31.67 -10.99 17.14
CA ARG A 172 -32.36 -10.23 18.19
C ARG A 172 -32.61 -8.81 17.69
N VAL A 173 -33.75 -8.24 18.09
CA VAL A 173 -34.07 -6.84 17.78
C VAL A 173 -33.08 -5.90 18.45
N GLY A 174 -32.57 -4.92 17.71
CA GLY A 174 -31.65 -3.92 18.21
C GLY A 174 -30.68 -3.40 17.15
N SER A 175 -29.78 -2.53 17.58
CA SER A 175 -28.68 -2.01 16.76
C SER A 175 -27.36 -2.37 17.43
N VAL A 176 -26.49 -3.08 16.71
CA VAL A 176 -25.17 -3.46 17.19
C VAL A 176 -24.13 -2.63 16.42
N PRO A 177 -23.43 -1.68 17.08
CA PRO A 177 -22.36 -0.96 16.42
C PRO A 177 -21.18 -1.90 16.17
N VAL A 178 -20.73 -1.98 14.93
CA VAL A 178 -19.53 -2.75 14.54
C VAL A 178 -18.49 -1.78 13.98
N THR A 179 -17.45 -1.52 14.76
CA THR A 179 -16.24 -0.87 14.24
C THR A 179 -15.45 -1.86 13.40
N VAL A 180 -15.15 -1.51 12.16
CA VAL A 180 -14.32 -2.29 11.23
C VAL A 180 -12.98 -1.60 11.07
N THR A 181 -11.89 -2.32 11.34
CA THR A 181 -10.53 -1.78 11.34
C THR A 181 -9.74 -2.40 10.20
N TYR A 182 -9.15 -1.55 9.38
CA TYR A 182 -8.23 -1.92 8.31
C TYR A 182 -6.80 -1.57 8.72
N THR A 183 -5.84 -2.44 8.44
CA THR A 183 -4.45 -2.20 8.82
C THR A 183 -3.51 -2.63 7.70
N LEU A 184 -2.65 -1.71 7.27
CA LEU A 184 -1.51 -2.02 6.41
C LEU A 184 -0.41 -2.61 7.28
N VAL A 185 -0.05 -3.86 7.04
CA VAL A 185 0.90 -4.63 7.84
C VAL A 185 2.05 -5.15 6.99
N ASP A 186 3.23 -5.22 7.57
CA ASP A 186 4.39 -5.88 6.97
C ASP A 186 4.13 -7.39 6.85
N ASN A 187 4.58 -8.00 5.74
CA ASN A 187 4.41 -9.42 5.42
C ASN A 187 5.74 -10.10 5.12
#